data_AF-A0A327KY27-F1
#
_entry.id   AF-A0A327KY27-F1
#
_cell.length_a   1.000
_cell.length_b   1.000
_cell.length_c   1.000
_cell.angle_alpha   90.00
_cell.angle_beta   90.00
_cell.angle_gamma   90.00
#
_symmetry.space_group_name_H-M   'P 1'
#
loop_
_entity.id
_entity.type
_entity.pdbx_description
1 polymer ?
#
loop_
_entity_poly.entity_id
_entity_poly.type
_entity_poly.pdbx_seq_one_letter_code
_entity_poly.pdbx_strand_id
1 'polypeptide(L)'
;MTPRDVDRRLDWKAAALLGLISSTFSTIVSTLSAFRIGRDAAVDWMVVAAIPIRDAALQSEPSWSVVAAGIAFHQWADFSWALVFFGLLGRWTRRLGPWTLLALALPWAMLTSSLEWFVLVPVLPFMQPVFTLEQPYWLGLLVHLFSASMYPLFPWLRDRVGALRPSPHRRFGLVWGALSLAGMVALSGLAVLGASGRELPWTGHDPSYDQSWIRKMAAHHAQGVALASIAADNADDERLRALARLMAASQRAEIDALSHWWRSWFGGVLPPATAQEHRDMPGMLDPSRISALRDTARPDFDRTFVALMSEHHRGAILMADEALHRASDLRLRTMAHVIRHAQRGEIALMNGAEPGFATVGLAVSAMLAPEGRAAAGPPAPHAAH
;
A
#
# COMPACT_ATOMS: atom_id res chain seq x y z
N MET A 1 -4.93 39.24 26.39
CA MET A 1 -5.02 38.34 25.21
C MET A 1 -5.89 39.05 24.19
N THR A 2 -5.39 39.31 22.99
CA THR A 2 -6.15 40.07 21.98
C THR A 2 -7.25 39.20 21.37
N PRO A 3 -8.32 39.78 20.79
CA PRO A 3 -9.34 39.01 20.06
C PRO A 3 -8.74 38.09 18.98
N ARG A 4 -7.63 38.54 18.34
CA ARG A 4 -6.88 37.72 17.37
C ARG A 4 -6.21 36.49 17.99
N ASP A 5 -5.76 36.59 19.24
CA ASP A 5 -5.14 35.46 19.95
C ASP A 5 -6.19 34.41 20.35
N VAL A 6 -7.42 34.85 20.66
CA VAL A 6 -8.54 33.95 20.99
C VAL A 6 -8.96 33.18 19.75
N ASP A 7 -9.16 33.86 18.62
CA ASP A 7 -9.49 33.23 17.33
C ASP A 7 -8.44 32.19 16.93
N ARG A 8 -7.15 32.55 17.06
CA ARG A 8 -6.05 31.64 16.71
C ARG A 8 -6.07 30.39 17.58
N ARG A 9 -6.29 30.50 18.90
CA ARG A 9 -6.37 29.32 19.78
C ARG A 9 -7.56 28.42 19.44
N LEU A 10 -8.69 28.99 19.04
CA LEU A 10 -9.86 28.22 18.60
C LEU A 10 -9.56 27.44 17.31
N ASP A 11 -8.89 28.08 16.34
CA ASP A 11 -8.49 27.46 15.08
C ASP A 11 -7.59 26.23 15.31
N TRP A 12 -6.57 26.33 16.19
CA TRP A 12 -5.70 25.19 16.52
C TRP A 12 -6.43 24.03 17.19
N LYS A 13 -7.37 24.32 18.10
CA LYS A 13 -8.21 23.29 18.74
C LYS A 13 -9.10 22.58 17.72
N ALA A 14 -9.73 23.34 16.83
CA ALA A 14 -10.56 22.79 15.76
C ALA A 14 -9.73 21.99 14.74
N ALA A 15 -8.51 22.46 14.43
CA ALA A 15 -7.58 21.76 13.54
C ALA A 15 -7.14 20.43 14.13
N ALA A 16 -6.83 20.38 15.44
CA ALA A 16 -6.48 19.13 16.11
C ALA A 16 -7.67 18.15 16.13
N LEU A 17 -8.88 18.62 16.44
CA LEU A 17 -10.07 17.76 16.40
C LEU A 17 -10.33 17.24 14.99
N LEU A 18 -10.22 18.10 13.97
CA LEU A 18 -10.35 17.67 12.59
C LEU A 18 -9.26 16.67 12.21
N GLY A 19 -8.01 16.91 12.61
CA GLY A 19 -6.89 16.00 12.34
C GLY A 19 -7.15 14.59 12.88
N LEU A 20 -7.74 14.48 14.08
CA LEU A 20 -8.14 13.19 14.64
C LEU A 20 -9.24 12.53 13.82
N ILE A 21 -10.24 13.30 13.39
CA ILE A 21 -11.35 12.79 12.56
C ILE A 21 -10.84 12.34 11.19
N SER A 22 -10.05 13.18 10.51
CA SER A 22 -9.57 12.92 9.15
C SER A 22 -8.61 11.74 9.11
N SER A 23 -7.67 11.66 10.05
CA SER A 23 -6.72 10.54 10.11
C SER A 23 -7.39 9.23 10.51
N THR A 24 -8.38 9.25 11.42
CA THR A 24 -9.17 8.06 11.75
C THR A 24 -10.00 7.61 10.55
N PHE A 25 -10.63 8.55 9.85
CA PHE A 25 -11.42 8.27 8.66
C PHE A 25 -10.57 7.63 7.56
N SER A 26 -9.41 8.22 7.21
CA SER A 26 -8.51 7.67 6.21
C SER A 26 -7.98 6.28 6.61
N THR A 27 -7.56 6.07 7.86
CA THR A 27 -7.16 4.73 8.36
C THR A 27 -8.25 3.68 8.15
N ILE A 28 -9.49 3.99 8.51
CA ILE A 28 -10.61 3.04 8.41
C ILE A 28 -10.93 2.76 6.94
N VAL A 29 -11.04 3.79 6.11
CA VAL A 29 -11.33 3.63 4.68
C VAL A 29 -10.25 2.80 3.98
N SER A 30 -8.97 3.10 4.25
CA SER A 30 -7.84 2.35 3.69
C SER A 30 -7.88 0.88 4.12
N THR A 31 -8.10 0.61 5.42
CA THR A 31 -8.20 -0.75 5.95
C THR A 31 -9.35 -1.54 5.32
N LEU A 32 -10.54 -0.94 5.22
CA LEU A 32 -11.73 -1.61 4.66
C LEU A 32 -11.66 -1.82 3.14
N SER A 33 -10.80 -1.06 2.46
CA SER A 33 -10.69 -1.08 1.00
C SER A 33 -9.51 -1.92 0.50
N ALA A 34 -8.48 -2.16 1.32
CA ALA A 34 -7.24 -2.86 0.92
C ALA A 34 -7.50 -4.17 0.18
N PHE A 35 -8.35 -5.03 0.73
CA PHE A 35 -8.66 -6.33 0.12
C PHE A 35 -9.27 -6.22 -1.28
N ARG A 36 -9.94 -5.11 -1.61
CA ARG A 36 -10.70 -4.94 -2.86
C ARG A 36 -9.77 -4.61 -4.02
N ILE A 37 -8.59 -4.12 -3.69
CA ILE A 37 -7.50 -3.86 -4.62
C ILE A 37 -6.41 -4.93 -4.54
N GLY A 38 -6.71 -6.07 -3.89
CA GLY A 38 -5.80 -7.21 -3.82
C GLY A 38 -4.70 -7.11 -2.77
N ARG A 39 -4.87 -6.26 -1.76
CA ARG A 39 -3.88 -6.04 -0.70
C ARG A 39 -4.39 -6.52 0.65
N ASP A 40 -3.47 -6.87 1.55
CA ASP A 40 -3.79 -7.13 2.94
C ASP A 40 -3.45 -5.91 3.81
N ALA A 41 -4.43 -5.48 4.60
CA ALA A 41 -4.28 -4.28 5.42
C ALA A 41 -3.21 -4.45 6.52
N ALA A 42 -3.03 -5.65 7.08
CA ALA A 42 -2.02 -5.88 8.10
C ALA A 42 -0.61 -5.81 7.52
N VAL A 43 -0.39 -6.35 6.33
CA VAL A 43 0.88 -6.21 5.57
C VAL A 43 1.12 -4.74 5.21
N ASP A 44 0.10 -4.01 4.77
CA ASP A 44 0.22 -2.58 4.47
C ASP A 44 0.65 -1.77 5.70
N TRP A 45 -0.01 -1.99 6.84
CA TRP A 45 0.35 -1.32 8.09
C TRP A 45 1.74 -1.73 8.58
N MET A 46 2.18 -2.97 8.35
CA MET A 46 3.55 -3.40 8.63
C MET A 46 4.59 -2.64 7.78
N VAL A 47 4.33 -2.42 6.50
CA VAL A 47 5.21 -1.61 5.62
C VAL A 47 5.26 -0.16 6.11
N VAL A 48 4.14 0.41 6.56
CA VAL A 48 4.14 1.74 7.18
C VAL A 48 4.92 1.75 8.51
N ALA A 49 4.80 0.71 9.32
CA ALA A 49 5.54 0.58 10.58
C ALA A 49 7.05 0.48 10.36
N ALA A 50 7.50 -0.02 9.21
CA ALA A 50 8.90 -0.05 8.83
C ALA A 50 9.51 1.37 8.68
N ILE A 51 8.72 2.43 8.54
CA ILE A 51 9.24 3.81 8.52
C ILE A 51 9.95 4.14 9.85
N PRO A 52 9.28 4.10 11.02
CA PRO A 52 9.94 4.35 12.31
C PRO A 52 10.72 3.16 12.86
N ILE A 53 10.33 1.91 12.55
CA ILE A 53 10.88 0.69 13.19
C ILE A 53 11.89 -0.03 12.28
N ARG A 54 11.99 0.36 11.00
CA ARG A 54 12.86 -0.25 9.99
C ARG A 54 12.59 -1.75 9.83
N ASP A 55 13.62 -2.51 9.48
CA ASP A 55 13.61 -3.95 9.23
C ASP A 55 13.00 -4.78 10.38
N ALA A 56 13.03 -4.27 11.62
CA ALA A 56 12.44 -4.95 12.77
C ALA A 56 10.91 -5.06 12.71
N ALA A 57 10.24 -4.24 11.87
CA ALA A 57 8.81 -4.37 11.62
C ALA A 57 8.48 -5.55 10.69
N LEU A 58 9.41 -5.95 9.81
CA LEU A 58 9.11 -6.88 8.72
C LEU A 58 9.05 -8.34 9.23
N GLN A 59 7.84 -8.88 9.23
CA GLN A 59 7.48 -10.19 9.77
C GLN A 59 6.73 -10.98 8.69
N SER A 60 6.89 -12.30 8.66
CA SER A 60 6.14 -13.17 7.74
C SER A 60 4.65 -13.22 8.09
N GLU A 61 4.34 -12.96 9.36
CA GLU A 61 2.99 -12.78 9.89
C GLU A 61 2.98 -11.50 10.71
N PRO A 62 2.33 -10.41 10.23
CA PRO A 62 2.31 -9.15 10.95
C PRO A 62 1.66 -9.29 12.34
N SER A 63 2.43 -9.04 13.40
CA SER A 63 1.89 -8.96 14.76
C SER A 63 1.03 -7.72 14.97
N TRP A 64 0.05 -7.81 15.88
CA TRP A 64 -0.82 -6.67 16.21
C TRP A 64 -0.07 -5.44 16.73
N SER A 65 1.09 -5.61 17.37
CA SER A 65 1.92 -4.49 17.81
C SER A 65 2.54 -3.74 16.62
N VAL A 66 3.01 -4.46 15.60
CA VAL A 66 3.52 -3.88 14.36
C VAL A 66 2.40 -3.18 13.59
N VAL A 67 1.25 -3.83 13.45
CA VAL A 67 0.06 -3.22 12.81
C VAL A 67 -0.35 -1.93 13.54
N ALA A 68 -0.43 -1.97 14.87
CA ALA A 68 -0.77 -0.79 15.67
C ALA A 68 0.27 0.33 15.53
N ALA A 69 1.56 0.00 15.46
CA ALA A 69 2.61 0.99 15.22
C ALA A 69 2.48 1.66 13.85
N GLY A 70 2.16 0.88 12.81
CA GLY A 70 1.90 1.40 11.46
C GLY A 70 0.71 2.36 11.44
N ILE A 71 -0.41 1.94 12.05
CA ILE A 71 -1.61 2.78 12.19
C ILE A 71 -1.28 4.07 12.94
N ALA A 72 -0.56 3.98 14.06
CA ALA A 72 -0.20 5.15 14.87
C ALA A 72 0.69 6.13 14.11
N PHE A 73 1.69 5.63 13.36
CA PHE A 73 2.57 6.46 12.55
C PHE A 73 1.80 7.16 11.43
N HIS A 74 0.97 6.43 10.69
CA HIS A 74 0.09 6.99 9.67
C HIS A 74 -0.84 8.06 10.25
N GLN A 75 -1.52 7.76 11.37
CA GLN A 75 -2.46 8.69 11.98
C GLN A 75 -1.76 9.97 12.44
N TRP A 76 -0.53 9.87 12.96
CA TRP A 76 0.28 11.03 13.30
C TRP A 76 0.63 11.87 12.07
N ALA A 77 1.03 11.25 10.96
CA ALA A 77 1.36 11.95 9.72
C ALA A 77 0.13 12.70 9.16
N ASP A 78 -1.01 12.01 9.04
CA ASP A 78 -2.27 12.60 8.55
C ASP A 78 -2.82 13.70 9.45
N PHE A 79 -2.76 13.49 10.77
CA PHE A 79 -3.11 14.50 11.76
C PHE A 79 -2.26 15.76 11.59
N SER A 80 -0.97 15.60 11.31
CA SER A 80 -0.03 16.71 11.12
C SER A 80 -0.39 17.55 9.89
N TRP A 81 -0.86 16.94 8.80
CA TRP A 81 -1.31 17.69 7.62
C TRP A 81 -2.51 18.61 7.91
N ALA A 82 -3.47 18.17 8.74
CA ALA A 82 -4.58 19.01 9.16
C ALA A 82 -4.11 20.21 10.01
N LEU A 83 -3.12 19.99 10.89
CA LEU A 83 -2.49 21.07 11.66
C LEU A 83 -1.73 22.06 10.78
N VAL A 84 -1.04 21.59 9.74
CA VAL A 84 -0.40 22.48 8.77
C VAL A 84 -1.45 23.30 8.04
N PHE A 85 -2.50 22.67 7.51
CA PHE A 85 -3.52 23.37 6.71
C PHE A 85 -4.31 24.40 7.52
N PHE A 86 -4.80 24.05 8.71
CA PHE A 86 -5.69 24.92 9.48
C PHE A 86 -5.01 25.68 10.62
N GLY A 87 -3.86 25.20 11.09
CA GLY A 87 -3.04 25.87 12.11
C GLY A 87 -2.01 26.80 11.48
N LEU A 88 -1.01 26.22 10.79
CA LEU A 88 0.11 26.99 10.22
C LEU A 88 -0.37 27.91 9.08
N LEU A 89 -1.16 27.38 8.15
CA LEU A 89 -1.77 28.14 7.04
C LEU A 89 -3.11 28.78 7.44
N GLY A 90 -3.47 28.74 8.72
CA GLY A 90 -4.75 29.21 9.26
C GLY A 90 -5.11 30.63 8.87
N ARG A 91 -4.13 31.52 8.67
CA ARG A 91 -4.39 32.91 8.24
C ARG A 91 -5.15 32.99 6.90
N TRP A 92 -4.99 32.02 6.02
CA TRP A 92 -5.64 31.94 4.71
C TRP A 92 -6.80 30.94 4.70
N THR A 93 -6.70 29.84 5.45
CA THR A 93 -7.63 28.71 5.35
C THR A 93 -8.83 28.82 6.30
N ARG A 94 -8.69 29.51 7.44
CA ARG A 94 -9.73 29.54 8.50
C ARG A 94 -11.06 30.19 8.13
N ARG A 95 -11.09 30.94 7.02
CA ARG A 95 -12.31 31.64 6.55
C ARG A 95 -12.97 30.95 5.36
N LEU A 96 -12.38 29.87 4.87
CA LEU A 96 -12.91 29.14 3.73
C LEU A 96 -14.21 28.43 4.10
N GLY A 97 -15.19 28.50 3.21
CA GLY A 97 -16.43 27.77 3.35
C GLY A 97 -16.26 26.28 3.03
N PRO A 98 -17.20 25.42 3.45
CA PRO A 98 -17.09 23.97 3.25
C PRO A 98 -16.93 23.55 1.78
N TRP A 99 -17.63 24.19 0.85
CA TRP A 99 -17.52 23.89 -0.58
C TRP A 99 -16.15 24.27 -1.16
N THR A 100 -15.58 25.39 -0.72
CA THR A 100 -14.22 25.78 -1.12
C THR A 100 -13.20 24.79 -0.59
N LEU A 101 -13.35 24.35 0.66
CA LEU A 101 -12.49 23.32 1.25
C LEU A 101 -12.62 21.98 0.52
N LEU A 102 -13.83 21.61 0.07
CA LEU A 102 -14.04 20.39 -0.70
C LEU A 102 -13.36 20.48 -2.07
N ALA A 103 -13.47 21.62 -2.75
CA ALA A 103 -12.79 21.86 -4.03
C ALA A 103 -11.26 21.85 -3.87
N LEU A 104 -10.74 22.24 -2.71
CA LEU A 104 -9.31 22.19 -2.39
C LEU A 104 -8.83 20.81 -1.93
N ALA A 105 -9.72 19.85 -1.65
CA ALA A 105 -9.32 18.55 -1.12
C ALA A 105 -8.38 17.79 -2.07
N LEU A 106 -8.71 17.74 -3.37
CA LEU A 106 -7.88 17.07 -4.37
C LEU A 106 -6.53 17.79 -4.59
N PRO A 107 -6.47 19.11 -4.86
CA PRO A 107 -5.20 19.82 -4.95
C PRO A 107 -4.34 19.70 -3.70
N TRP A 108 -4.96 19.72 -2.51
CA TRP A 108 -4.26 19.53 -1.24
C TRP A 108 -3.68 18.12 -1.12
N ALA A 109 -4.48 17.09 -1.39
CA ALA A 109 -4.03 15.70 -1.37
C ALA A 109 -2.89 15.43 -2.36
N MET A 110 -2.95 16.02 -3.56
CA MET A 110 -1.86 15.95 -4.53
C MET A 110 -0.59 16.61 -4.00
N LEU A 111 -0.71 17.80 -3.39
CA LEU A 111 0.43 18.51 -2.81
C LEU A 111 1.05 17.72 -1.66
N THR A 112 0.26 17.27 -0.70
CA THR A 112 0.77 16.59 0.50
C THR A 112 1.33 15.21 0.16
N SER A 113 0.68 14.47 -0.74
CA SER A 113 1.22 13.21 -1.25
C SER A 113 2.53 13.43 -2.02
N SER A 114 2.61 14.48 -2.86
CA SER A 114 3.86 14.81 -3.57
C SER A 114 4.98 15.22 -2.62
N LEU A 115 4.67 16.02 -1.59
CA LEU A 115 5.65 16.40 -0.57
C LEU A 115 6.13 15.17 0.21
N GLU A 116 5.23 14.24 0.52
CA GLU A 116 5.62 12.99 1.14
C GLU A 116 6.59 12.23 0.26
N TRP A 117 6.23 11.93 -0.99
CA TRP A 117 7.01 11.09 -1.89
C TRP A 117 8.34 11.72 -2.35
N PHE A 118 8.34 13.02 -2.66
CA PHE A 118 9.49 13.68 -3.28
C PHE A 118 10.34 14.47 -2.28
N VAL A 119 9.86 14.66 -1.05
CA VAL A 119 10.59 15.42 -0.02
C VAL A 119 10.75 14.62 1.25
N LEU A 120 9.67 14.08 1.84
CA LEU A 120 9.74 13.40 3.13
C LEU A 120 10.38 12.01 3.02
N VAL A 121 9.96 11.18 2.06
CA VAL A 121 10.50 9.84 1.77
C VAL A 121 12.03 9.82 1.63
N PRO A 122 12.67 10.71 0.87
CA PRO A 122 14.13 10.74 0.80
C PRO A 122 14.81 11.30 2.07
N VAL A 123 14.08 11.73 3.10
CA VAL A 123 14.63 12.29 4.36
C VAL A 123 14.13 11.56 5.62
N LEU A 124 14.82 11.75 6.74
CA LEU A 124 14.49 11.07 8.00
C LEU A 124 13.16 11.61 8.56
N PRO A 125 12.22 10.76 9.04
CA PRO A 125 12.33 9.32 9.31
C PRO A 125 12.00 8.38 8.14
N PHE A 126 11.62 8.87 6.97
CA PHE A 126 11.14 8.05 5.86
C PHE A 126 12.24 7.48 4.94
N MET A 127 13.52 7.64 5.31
CA MET A 127 14.69 7.04 4.62
C MET A 127 14.71 5.51 4.70
N GLN A 128 13.65 4.86 4.21
CA GLN A 128 13.45 3.42 4.16
C GLN A 128 13.05 3.08 2.72
N PRO A 129 13.92 2.39 1.96
CA PRO A 129 13.66 2.12 0.55
C PRO A 129 12.46 1.18 0.37
N VAL A 130 12.20 0.29 1.35
CA VAL A 130 11.02 -0.60 1.37
C VAL A 130 9.71 0.17 1.21
N PHE A 131 9.47 1.22 2.00
CA PHE A 131 8.22 1.98 1.87
C PHE A 131 8.05 2.54 0.46
N THR A 132 9.16 2.98 -0.14
CA THR A 132 9.16 3.62 -1.46
C THR A 132 8.91 2.62 -2.60
N LEU A 133 9.43 1.40 -2.44
CA LEU A 133 9.49 0.39 -3.49
C LEU A 133 8.35 -0.65 -3.40
N GLU A 134 7.68 -0.76 -2.26
CA GLU A 134 6.57 -1.68 -2.03
C GLU A 134 5.19 -1.03 -2.22
N GLN A 135 5.10 0.29 -2.02
CA GLN A 135 3.83 1.01 -2.05
C GLN A 135 3.71 1.84 -3.34
N PRO A 136 2.80 1.50 -4.26
CA PRO A 136 2.57 2.36 -5.41
C PRO A 136 2.04 3.73 -4.98
N TYR A 137 2.64 4.80 -5.52
CA TYR A 137 2.34 6.21 -5.22
C TYR A 137 0.85 6.60 -5.14
N TRP A 138 0.01 6.00 -5.99
CA TRP A 138 -1.41 6.33 -6.06
C TRP A 138 -2.14 5.90 -4.79
N LEU A 139 -1.65 4.91 -4.04
CA LEU A 139 -2.17 4.58 -2.72
C LEU A 139 -2.00 5.74 -1.75
N GLY A 140 -0.80 6.33 -1.71
CA GLY A 140 -0.54 7.54 -0.91
C GLY A 140 -1.48 8.68 -1.31
N LEU A 141 -1.70 8.90 -2.61
CA LEU A 141 -2.65 9.92 -3.08
C LEU A 141 -4.08 9.66 -2.59
N LEU A 142 -4.55 8.41 -2.65
CA LEU A 142 -5.89 8.05 -2.18
C LEU A 142 -6.04 8.25 -0.66
N VAL A 143 -5.04 7.86 0.13
CA VAL A 143 -5.02 8.08 1.58
C VAL A 143 -5.17 9.56 1.91
N HIS A 144 -4.35 10.41 1.28
CA HIS A 144 -4.39 11.86 1.47
C HIS A 144 -5.72 12.45 1.00
N LEU A 145 -6.30 11.93 -0.08
CA LEU A 145 -7.60 12.37 -0.59
C LEU A 145 -8.73 12.03 0.39
N PHE A 146 -8.74 10.82 0.96
CA PHE A 146 -9.72 10.45 1.98
C PHE A 146 -9.60 11.34 3.22
N SER A 147 -8.38 11.63 3.66
CA SER A 147 -8.13 12.54 4.78
C SER A 147 -8.62 13.97 4.48
N ALA A 148 -8.20 14.53 3.33
CA ALA A 148 -8.58 15.87 2.89
C ALA A 148 -10.09 16.01 2.64
N SER A 149 -10.79 14.93 2.28
CA SER A 149 -12.25 14.94 2.09
C SER A 149 -13.02 15.26 3.37
N MET A 150 -12.39 15.14 4.55
CA MET A 150 -12.99 15.54 5.83
C MET A 150 -12.81 17.03 6.16
N TYR A 151 -11.92 17.74 5.46
CA TYR A 151 -11.62 19.16 5.72
C TYR A 151 -12.84 20.11 5.63
N PRO A 152 -13.86 19.86 4.79
CA PRO A 152 -15.11 20.62 4.79
C PRO A 152 -15.84 20.66 6.15
N LEU A 153 -15.53 19.76 7.08
CA LEU A 153 -16.06 19.79 8.45
C LEU A 153 -15.45 20.91 9.31
N PHE A 154 -14.28 21.45 8.93
CA PHE A 154 -13.54 22.42 9.73
C PHE A 154 -14.39 23.62 10.19
N PRO A 155 -15.13 24.34 9.32
CA PRO A 155 -15.87 25.52 9.74
C PRO A 155 -16.92 25.21 10.81
N TRP A 156 -17.60 24.06 10.68
CA TRP A 156 -18.57 23.60 11.66
C TRP A 156 -17.91 23.19 12.98
N LEU A 157 -16.80 22.44 12.93
CA LEU A 157 -16.05 22.05 14.13
C LEU A 157 -15.50 23.27 14.88
N ARG A 158 -14.98 24.26 14.17
CA ARG A 158 -14.51 25.51 14.75
C ARG A 158 -15.62 26.27 15.46
N ASP A 159 -16.78 26.43 14.82
CA ASP A 159 -17.93 27.10 15.42
C ASP A 159 -18.40 26.36 16.69
N ARG A 160 -18.37 25.02 16.68
CA ARG A 160 -18.71 24.18 17.83
C ARG A 160 -17.74 24.36 18.98
N VAL A 161 -16.43 24.35 18.72
CA VAL A 161 -15.38 24.58 19.72
C VAL A 161 -15.45 26.01 20.27
N GLY A 162 -15.77 26.99 19.43
CA GLY A 162 -15.99 28.38 19.82
C GLY A 162 -17.36 28.67 20.45
N ALA A 163 -18.20 27.66 20.66
CA ALA A 163 -19.55 27.78 21.20
C ALA A 163 -20.47 28.75 20.44
N LEU A 164 -20.21 28.99 19.15
CA LEU A 164 -21.05 29.84 18.30
C LEU A 164 -22.39 29.13 18.04
N ARG A 165 -23.50 29.79 18.40
CA ARG A 165 -24.85 29.26 18.24
C ARG A 165 -25.79 30.32 17.62
N PRO A 166 -26.47 30.02 16.50
CA PRO A 166 -26.32 28.84 15.64
C PRO A 166 -25.07 28.94 14.74
N SER A 167 -24.43 27.81 14.44
CA SER A 167 -23.39 27.77 13.39
C SER A 167 -24.06 27.82 12.01
N PRO A 168 -23.65 28.72 11.09
CA PRO A 168 -24.13 28.73 9.71
C PRO A 168 -23.76 27.45 8.95
N HIS A 169 -22.73 26.73 9.40
CA HIS A 169 -22.24 25.51 8.76
C HIS A 169 -22.85 24.23 9.34
N ARG A 170 -23.77 24.32 10.31
CA ARG A 170 -24.38 23.17 10.99
C ARG A 170 -25.01 22.17 10.01
N ARG A 171 -25.82 22.65 9.05
CA ARG A 171 -26.52 21.76 8.11
C ARG A 171 -25.50 20.99 7.25
N PHE A 172 -24.50 21.68 6.71
CA PHE A 172 -23.46 21.05 5.93
C PHE A 172 -22.71 20.00 6.77
N GLY A 173 -22.23 20.38 7.97
CA GLY A 173 -21.45 19.48 8.81
C GLY A 173 -22.19 18.21 9.22
N LEU A 174 -23.49 18.33 9.54
CA LEU A 174 -24.33 17.17 9.84
C LEU A 174 -24.54 16.26 8.63
N VAL A 175 -24.85 16.83 7.46
CA VAL A 175 -25.08 16.05 6.24
C VAL A 175 -23.79 15.37 5.80
N TRP A 176 -22.68 16.12 5.73
CA TRP A 176 -21.39 15.58 5.32
C TRP A 176 -20.91 14.49 6.29
N GLY A 177 -20.97 14.75 7.61
CA GLY A 177 -20.62 13.75 8.61
C GLY A 177 -21.49 12.49 8.54
N ALA A 178 -22.80 12.64 8.28
CA ALA A 178 -23.69 11.50 8.07
C ALA A 178 -23.35 10.71 6.79
N LEU A 179 -23.00 11.39 5.70
CA LEU A 179 -22.56 10.74 4.46
C LEU A 179 -21.23 10.01 4.65
N SER A 180 -20.27 10.60 5.35
CA SER A 180 -18.99 9.97 5.68
C SER A 180 -19.19 8.70 6.52
N LEU A 181 -20.04 8.78 7.55
CA LEU A 181 -20.39 7.62 8.37
C LEU A 181 -21.13 6.55 7.57
N ALA A 182 -22.10 6.93 6.73
CA ALA A 182 -22.81 6.00 5.87
C ALA A 182 -21.85 5.28 4.89
N GLY A 183 -20.86 6.00 4.34
CA GLY A 183 -19.80 5.42 3.53
C GLY A 183 -18.96 4.40 4.29
N MET A 184 -18.54 4.72 5.51
CA MET A 184 -17.79 3.77 6.36
C MET A 184 -18.63 2.52 6.68
N VAL A 185 -19.91 2.69 7.01
CA VAL A 185 -20.84 1.58 7.26
C VAL A 185 -21.03 0.72 6.01
N ALA A 186 -21.16 1.33 4.84
CA ALA A 186 -21.25 0.61 3.57
C ALA A 186 -19.97 -0.20 3.28
N LEU A 187 -18.78 0.41 3.43
CA LEU A 187 -17.49 -0.28 3.28
C LEU A 187 -17.33 -1.42 4.29
N SER A 188 -17.78 -1.21 5.52
CA SER A 188 -17.77 -2.23 6.59
C SER A 188 -18.71 -3.38 6.23
N GLY A 189 -19.92 -3.07 5.74
CA GLY A 189 -20.88 -4.07 5.27
C GLY A 189 -20.33 -4.88 4.10
N LEU A 190 -19.70 -4.22 3.12
CA LEU A 190 -18.98 -4.91 2.06
C LEU A 190 -17.87 -5.80 2.63
N ALA A 191 -17.08 -5.32 3.60
CA ALA A 191 -15.97 -6.08 4.18
C ALA A 191 -16.45 -7.35 4.88
N VAL A 192 -17.56 -7.25 5.62
CA VAL A 192 -18.23 -8.41 6.23
C VAL A 192 -18.78 -9.37 5.18
N LEU A 193 -19.43 -8.85 4.13
CA LEU A 193 -19.92 -9.69 3.02
C LEU A 193 -18.77 -10.43 2.33
N GLY A 194 -17.70 -9.70 2.01
CA GLY A 194 -16.44 -10.24 1.51
C GLY A 194 -15.94 -11.36 2.40
N ALA A 195 -15.66 -11.10 3.69
CA ALA A 195 -15.22 -12.11 4.64
C ALA A 195 -16.14 -13.36 4.74
N SER A 196 -17.44 -13.21 4.45
CA SER A 196 -18.40 -14.32 4.39
C SER A 196 -18.44 -15.09 3.06
N GLY A 197 -17.51 -14.81 2.13
CA GLY A 197 -17.43 -15.41 0.80
C GLY A 197 -18.41 -14.81 -0.22
N ARG A 198 -18.93 -13.61 0.05
CA ARG A 198 -19.90 -12.89 -0.80
C ARG A 198 -19.27 -11.58 -1.29
N GLU A 199 -18.27 -11.71 -2.14
CA GLU A 199 -17.68 -10.54 -2.80
C GLU A 199 -18.63 -9.89 -3.79
N LEU A 200 -18.34 -8.64 -4.13
CA LEU A 200 -18.96 -8.02 -5.29
C LEU A 200 -18.76 -8.93 -6.51
N PRO A 201 -19.79 -9.14 -7.35
CA PRO A 201 -19.72 -10.06 -8.48
C PRO A 201 -18.52 -9.77 -9.39
N TRP A 202 -17.98 -10.79 -10.03
CA TRP A 202 -17.04 -10.62 -11.13
C TRP A 202 -17.70 -9.84 -12.28
N THR A 203 -17.00 -8.84 -12.80
CA THR A 203 -17.53 -7.89 -13.81
C THR A 203 -16.77 -7.95 -15.14
N GLY A 204 -15.88 -8.93 -15.29
CA GLY A 204 -15.12 -9.13 -16.52
C GLY A 204 -15.96 -9.68 -17.67
N HIS A 205 -15.30 -9.84 -18.82
CA HIS A 205 -15.88 -10.37 -20.06
C HIS A 205 -15.09 -11.55 -20.63
N ASP A 206 -13.93 -11.90 -20.07
CA ASP A 206 -13.14 -13.08 -20.44
C ASP A 206 -12.85 -13.92 -19.18
N PRO A 207 -13.80 -14.78 -18.77
CA PRO A 207 -13.62 -15.59 -17.58
C PRO A 207 -12.52 -16.63 -17.76
N SER A 208 -12.24 -17.06 -19.00
CA SER A 208 -11.22 -18.07 -19.28
C SER A 208 -9.82 -17.55 -18.97
N TYR A 209 -9.53 -16.32 -19.41
CA TYR A 209 -8.27 -15.65 -19.11
C TYR A 209 -8.15 -15.35 -17.62
N ASP A 210 -9.16 -14.72 -17.02
CA ASP A 210 -9.14 -14.31 -15.61
C ASP A 210 -8.94 -15.52 -14.69
N GLN A 211 -9.64 -16.64 -14.94
CA GLN A 211 -9.46 -17.88 -14.19
C GLN A 211 -8.06 -18.47 -14.37
N SER A 212 -7.52 -18.45 -15.60
CA SER A 212 -6.16 -18.95 -15.86
C SER A 212 -5.11 -18.10 -15.17
N TRP A 213 -5.25 -16.77 -15.21
CA TRP A 213 -4.34 -15.86 -14.53
C TRP A 213 -4.36 -16.07 -13.02
N ILE A 214 -5.55 -16.20 -12.40
CA ILE A 214 -5.68 -16.46 -10.97
C ILE A 214 -4.97 -17.75 -10.57
N ARG A 215 -5.21 -18.86 -11.29
CA ARG A 215 -4.54 -20.15 -11.02
C ARG A 215 -3.02 -20.03 -11.15
N LYS A 216 -2.54 -19.43 -12.24
CA LYS A 216 -1.11 -19.25 -12.50
C LYS A 216 -0.48 -18.39 -11.42
N MET A 217 -0.99 -17.19 -11.15
CA MET A 217 -0.40 -16.28 -10.19
C MET A 217 -0.39 -16.85 -8.76
N ALA A 218 -1.47 -17.53 -8.36
CA ALA A 218 -1.51 -18.21 -7.05
C ALA A 218 -0.45 -19.32 -6.95
N ALA A 219 -0.26 -20.12 -8.01
CA ALA A 219 0.76 -21.17 -8.04
C ALA A 219 2.19 -20.59 -8.07
N HIS A 220 2.40 -19.49 -8.79
CA HIS A 220 3.67 -18.75 -8.86
C HIS A 220 4.04 -18.18 -7.50
N HIS A 221 3.13 -17.44 -6.86
CA HIS A 221 3.32 -16.94 -5.49
C HIS A 221 3.50 -18.06 -4.47
N ALA A 222 2.86 -19.22 -4.64
CA ALA A 222 3.09 -20.34 -3.71
C ALA A 222 4.55 -20.82 -3.73
N GLN A 223 5.20 -20.84 -4.89
CA GLN A 223 6.64 -21.12 -5.00
C GLN A 223 7.48 -19.95 -4.45
N GLY A 224 7.09 -18.72 -4.74
CA GLY A 224 7.75 -17.52 -4.20
C GLY A 224 7.76 -17.48 -2.68
N VAL A 225 6.64 -17.76 -2.02
CA VAL A 225 6.60 -17.86 -0.55
C VAL A 225 7.51 -18.99 -0.05
N ALA A 226 7.54 -20.15 -0.73
CA ALA A 226 8.42 -21.24 -0.32
C ALA A 226 9.91 -20.83 -0.39
N LEU A 227 10.33 -20.10 -1.42
CA LEU A 227 11.68 -19.54 -1.54
C LEU A 227 11.95 -18.49 -0.45
N ALA A 228 11.01 -17.56 -0.26
CA ALA A 228 11.13 -16.49 0.72
C ALA A 228 11.22 -17.03 2.15
N SER A 229 10.47 -18.09 2.49
CA SER A 229 10.60 -18.77 3.78
C SER A 229 11.98 -19.40 3.97
N ILE A 230 12.58 -20.01 2.93
CA ILE A 230 13.95 -20.54 3.03
C ILE A 230 14.93 -19.39 3.35
N ALA A 231 14.81 -18.23 2.70
CA ALA A 231 15.67 -17.09 2.99
C ALA A 231 15.42 -16.44 4.36
N ALA A 232 14.16 -16.38 4.81
CA ALA A 232 13.83 -15.87 6.14
C ALA A 232 14.51 -16.68 7.27
N ASP A 233 14.78 -17.96 7.03
CA ASP A 233 15.46 -18.86 7.97
C ASP A 233 16.98 -18.91 7.78
N ASN A 234 17.49 -18.77 6.55
CA ASN A 234 18.88 -19.08 6.21
C ASN A 234 19.74 -17.89 5.80
N ALA A 235 19.14 -16.76 5.38
CA ALA A 235 19.91 -15.61 4.89
C ALA A 235 20.85 -15.06 5.97
N ASP A 236 22.07 -14.73 5.59
CA ASP A 236 23.07 -14.14 6.51
C ASP A 236 22.89 -12.63 6.63
N ASP A 237 22.58 -11.92 5.54
CA ASP A 237 22.21 -10.50 5.53
C ASP A 237 20.84 -10.29 6.23
N GLU A 238 20.83 -9.49 7.30
CA GLU A 238 19.64 -9.17 8.08
C GLU A 238 18.59 -8.40 7.26
N ARG A 239 19.01 -7.53 6.34
CA ARG A 239 18.09 -6.80 5.44
C ARG A 239 17.44 -7.76 4.47
N LEU A 240 18.21 -8.68 3.89
CA LEU A 240 17.67 -9.71 3.01
C LEU A 240 16.70 -10.64 3.75
N ARG A 241 17.03 -11.01 4.99
CA ARG A 241 16.16 -11.81 5.85
C ARG A 241 14.83 -11.09 6.16
N ALA A 242 14.89 -9.80 6.47
CA ALA A 242 13.70 -8.98 6.73
C ALA A 242 12.85 -8.81 5.46
N LEU A 243 13.49 -8.57 4.31
CA LEU A 243 12.82 -8.51 3.01
C LEU A 243 12.15 -9.84 2.65
N ALA A 244 12.81 -10.97 2.90
CA ALA A 244 12.23 -12.29 2.66
C ALA A 244 10.98 -12.56 3.51
N ARG A 245 10.94 -12.06 4.76
CA ARG A 245 9.73 -12.10 5.59
C ARG A 245 8.59 -11.27 4.98
N LEU A 246 8.90 -10.07 4.50
CA LEU A 246 7.92 -9.23 3.81
C LEU A 246 7.38 -9.92 2.55
N MET A 247 8.24 -10.46 1.69
CA MET A 247 7.87 -11.21 0.48
C MET A 247 6.94 -12.39 0.80
N ALA A 248 7.26 -13.13 1.87
CA ALA A 248 6.43 -14.25 2.31
C ALA A 248 5.04 -13.77 2.76
N ALA A 249 4.97 -12.67 3.51
CA ALA A 249 3.70 -12.09 3.98
C ALA A 249 2.85 -11.54 2.82
N SER A 250 3.46 -10.75 1.93
CA SER A 250 2.77 -10.11 0.80
C SER A 250 2.21 -11.14 -0.19
N GLN A 251 3.03 -12.08 -0.63
CA GLN A 251 2.60 -13.10 -1.59
C GLN A 251 1.59 -14.08 -0.98
N ARG A 252 1.66 -14.36 0.33
CA ARG A 252 0.64 -15.15 1.03
C ARG A 252 -0.71 -14.43 1.03
N ALA A 253 -0.71 -13.15 1.36
CA ALA A 253 -1.91 -12.31 1.32
C ALA A 253 -2.52 -12.23 -0.09
N GLU A 254 -1.69 -12.14 -1.13
CA GLU A 254 -2.14 -12.13 -2.52
C GLU A 254 -2.78 -13.48 -2.92
N ILE A 255 -2.20 -14.61 -2.51
CA ILE A 255 -2.81 -15.95 -2.69
C ILE A 255 -4.17 -16.03 -2.01
N ASP A 256 -4.28 -15.50 -0.78
CA ASP A 256 -5.53 -15.54 -0.02
C ASP A 256 -6.62 -14.69 -0.69
N ALA A 257 -6.27 -13.51 -1.20
CA ALA A 257 -7.16 -12.67 -1.99
C ALA A 257 -7.63 -13.37 -3.27
N LEU A 258 -6.71 -13.95 -4.04
CA LEU A 258 -7.01 -14.71 -5.26
C LEU A 258 -7.93 -15.91 -4.98
N SER A 259 -7.63 -16.68 -3.93
CA SER A 259 -8.41 -17.86 -3.52
C SER A 259 -9.81 -17.49 -3.03
N HIS A 260 -9.92 -16.34 -2.37
CA HIS A 260 -11.18 -15.80 -1.92
C HIS A 260 -12.04 -15.31 -3.08
N TRP A 261 -11.47 -14.51 -3.98
CA TRP A 261 -12.13 -14.05 -5.19
C TRP A 261 -12.60 -15.21 -6.05
N TRP A 262 -11.77 -16.24 -6.22
CA TRP A 262 -12.17 -17.47 -6.91
C TRP A 262 -13.43 -18.08 -6.31
N ARG A 263 -13.41 -18.34 -4.98
CA ARG A 263 -14.54 -18.94 -4.26
C ARG A 263 -15.82 -18.15 -4.46
N SER A 264 -15.73 -16.81 -4.43
CA SER A 264 -16.90 -15.96 -4.55
C SER A 264 -17.40 -15.80 -5.99
N TRP A 265 -16.52 -15.83 -7.00
CA TRP A 265 -16.89 -15.52 -8.39
C TRP A 265 -17.18 -16.77 -9.22
N PHE A 266 -16.40 -17.83 -9.02
CA PHE A 266 -16.45 -19.04 -9.85
C PHE A 266 -16.92 -20.27 -9.07
N GLY A 267 -16.99 -20.16 -7.74
CA GLY A 267 -17.41 -21.25 -6.86
C GLY A 267 -16.31 -22.28 -6.62
N GLY A 268 -16.48 -23.03 -5.52
CA GLY A 268 -15.54 -24.08 -5.13
C GLY A 268 -14.17 -23.55 -4.69
N VAL A 269 -13.28 -24.47 -4.32
CA VAL A 269 -11.89 -24.14 -3.97
C VAL A 269 -11.11 -23.82 -5.24
N LEU A 270 -10.19 -22.85 -5.17
CA LEU A 270 -9.26 -22.54 -6.26
C LEU A 270 -8.52 -23.82 -6.70
N PRO A 271 -8.75 -24.33 -7.92
CA PRO A 271 -8.04 -25.51 -8.39
C PRO A 271 -6.57 -25.18 -8.66
N PRO A 272 -5.67 -26.18 -8.56
CA PRO A 272 -4.28 -25.99 -8.95
C PRO A 272 -4.17 -25.60 -10.42
N ALA A 273 -3.10 -24.90 -10.79
CA ALA A 273 -2.77 -24.66 -12.19
C ALA A 273 -2.62 -26.00 -12.93
N THR A 274 -3.09 -26.05 -14.18
CA THR A 274 -2.93 -27.24 -15.02
C THR A 274 -1.46 -27.47 -15.37
N ALA A 275 -1.11 -28.68 -15.81
CA ALA A 275 0.26 -28.97 -16.25
C ALA A 275 0.72 -28.05 -17.41
N GLN A 276 -0.21 -27.65 -18.29
CA GLN A 276 0.09 -26.70 -19.35
C GLN A 276 0.34 -25.29 -18.78
N GLU A 277 -0.56 -24.81 -17.93
CA GLU A 277 -0.40 -23.51 -17.27
C GLU A 277 0.92 -23.44 -16.48
N HIS A 278 1.30 -24.52 -15.79
CA HIS A 278 2.60 -24.61 -15.09
C HIS A 278 3.80 -24.48 -16.02
N ARG A 279 3.76 -25.11 -17.21
CA ARG A 279 4.84 -25.00 -18.20
C ARG A 279 4.93 -23.61 -18.82
N ASP A 280 3.81 -22.92 -18.92
CA ASP A 280 3.73 -21.60 -19.55
C ASP A 280 4.04 -20.44 -18.58
N MET A 281 4.23 -20.73 -17.29
CA MET A 281 4.58 -19.70 -16.29
C MET A 281 6.08 -19.36 -16.33
N PRO A 282 6.46 -18.14 -16.72
CA PRO A 282 7.87 -17.72 -16.71
C PRO A 282 8.41 -17.62 -15.27
N GLY A 283 9.71 -17.87 -15.11
CA GLY A 283 10.42 -17.71 -13.84
C GLY A 283 10.15 -18.79 -12.78
N MET A 284 9.30 -19.78 -13.07
CA MET A 284 9.16 -20.96 -12.21
C MET A 284 10.47 -21.73 -12.15
N LEU A 285 10.86 -22.12 -10.94
CA LEU A 285 12.04 -22.93 -10.67
C LEU A 285 11.69 -24.41 -10.61
N ASP A 286 12.54 -25.24 -11.19
CA ASP A 286 12.46 -26.69 -11.01
C ASP A 286 12.70 -27.09 -9.55
N PRO A 287 12.09 -28.19 -9.07
CA PRO A 287 12.29 -28.69 -7.71
C PRO A 287 13.77 -28.89 -7.34
N SER A 288 14.61 -29.29 -8.30
CA SER A 288 16.05 -29.45 -8.10
C SER A 288 16.76 -28.14 -7.76
N ARG A 289 16.35 -27.01 -8.34
CA ARG A 289 16.91 -25.68 -8.05
C ARG A 289 16.50 -25.20 -6.65
N ILE A 290 15.28 -25.52 -6.22
CA ILE A 290 14.82 -25.23 -4.85
C ILE A 290 15.58 -26.09 -3.84
N SER A 291 15.82 -27.37 -4.13
CA SER A 291 16.66 -28.23 -3.29
C SER A 291 18.08 -27.68 -3.20
N ALA A 292 18.68 -27.32 -4.34
CA ALA A 292 20.02 -26.75 -4.39
C ALA A 292 20.14 -25.46 -3.56
N LEU A 293 19.10 -24.60 -3.54
CA LEU A 293 19.07 -23.44 -2.65
C LEU A 293 19.15 -23.84 -1.17
N ARG A 294 18.42 -24.86 -0.73
CA ARG A 294 18.45 -25.35 0.66
C ARG A 294 19.81 -25.95 1.02
N ASP A 295 20.46 -26.58 0.06
CA ASP A 295 21.76 -27.23 0.22
C ASP A 295 22.94 -26.26 -0.02
N THR A 296 22.67 -25.00 -0.37
CA THR A 296 23.70 -24.00 -0.62
C THR A 296 24.43 -23.67 0.68
N ALA A 297 25.77 -23.68 0.64
CA ALA A 297 26.59 -23.29 1.79
C ALA A 297 26.30 -21.84 2.18
N ARG A 298 26.25 -21.55 3.50
CA ARG A 298 25.88 -20.22 4.03
C ARG A 298 26.56 -19.03 3.33
N PRO A 299 27.89 -19.05 3.05
CA PRO A 299 28.55 -17.92 2.38
C PRO A 299 28.03 -17.60 0.97
N ASP A 300 27.45 -18.59 0.28
CA ASP A 300 26.91 -18.46 -1.08
C ASP A 300 25.38 -18.35 -1.10
N PHE A 301 24.72 -18.51 0.05
CA PHE A 301 23.27 -18.62 0.15
C PHE A 301 22.58 -17.36 -0.34
N ASP A 302 22.94 -16.19 0.20
CA ASP A 302 22.29 -14.90 -0.11
C ASP A 302 22.37 -14.59 -1.61
N ARG A 303 23.56 -14.78 -2.21
CA ARG A 303 23.78 -14.59 -3.65
C ARG A 303 22.92 -15.54 -4.49
N THR A 304 22.81 -16.79 -4.06
CA THR A 304 22.01 -17.80 -4.75
C THR A 304 20.52 -17.49 -4.64
N PHE A 305 20.05 -17.11 -3.45
CA PHE A 305 18.67 -16.68 -3.24
C PHE A 305 18.31 -15.47 -4.09
N VAL A 306 19.14 -14.40 -4.06
CA VAL A 306 18.90 -13.18 -4.85
C VAL A 306 18.81 -13.49 -6.34
N ALA A 307 19.69 -14.35 -6.86
CA ALA A 307 19.65 -14.75 -8.27
C ALA A 307 18.35 -15.48 -8.62
N LEU A 308 17.96 -16.48 -7.82
CA LEU A 308 16.76 -17.30 -8.04
C LEU A 308 15.47 -16.50 -7.85
N MET A 309 15.36 -15.71 -6.78
CA MET A 309 14.18 -14.88 -6.51
C MET A 309 14.05 -13.76 -7.53
N SER A 310 15.17 -13.17 -8.00
CA SER A 310 15.11 -12.18 -9.10
C SER A 310 14.62 -12.79 -10.41
N GLU A 311 15.02 -14.02 -10.74
CA GLU A 311 14.47 -14.74 -11.90
C GLU A 311 12.97 -15.00 -11.75
N HIS A 312 12.57 -15.50 -10.57
CA HIS A 312 11.18 -15.74 -10.23
C HIS A 312 10.32 -14.48 -10.36
N HIS A 313 10.76 -13.37 -9.74
CA HIS A 313 10.04 -12.09 -9.81
C HIS A 313 9.92 -11.53 -11.23
N ARG A 314 10.96 -11.67 -12.07
CA ARG A 314 10.85 -11.28 -13.48
C ARG A 314 9.74 -12.04 -14.20
N GLY A 315 9.54 -13.31 -13.86
CA GLY A 315 8.42 -14.10 -14.34
C GLY A 315 7.05 -13.53 -13.95
N ALA A 316 6.84 -13.26 -12.67
CA ALA A 316 5.59 -12.67 -12.18
C ALA A 316 5.35 -11.25 -12.75
N ILE A 317 6.39 -10.45 -12.96
CA ILE A 317 6.30 -9.14 -13.65
C ILE A 317 5.77 -9.31 -15.09
N LEU A 318 6.24 -10.32 -15.84
CA LEU A 318 5.74 -10.60 -17.19
C LEU A 318 4.26 -11.02 -17.17
N MET A 319 3.87 -11.86 -16.21
CA MET A 319 2.47 -12.26 -16.04
C MET A 319 1.57 -11.09 -15.61
N ALA A 320 2.10 -10.16 -14.82
CA ALA A 320 1.40 -8.95 -14.42
C ALA A 320 1.26 -7.96 -15.59
N ASP A 321 2.32 -7.76 -16.39
CA ASP A 321 2.28 -6.95 -17.61
C ASP A 321 1.20 -7.47 -18.59
N GLU A 322 1.09 -8.79 -18.77
CA GLU A 322 0.03 -9.40 -19.59
C GLU A 322 -1.37 -9.10 -19.03
N ALA A 323 -1.56 -9.26 -17.72
CA ALA A 323 -2.86 -9.05 -17.07
C ALA A 323 -3.33 -7.60 -17.08
N LEU A 324 -2.42 -6.62 -17.08
CA LEU A 324 -2.80 -5.22 -17.23
C LEU A 324 -3.57 -4.92 -18.52
N HIS A 325 -3.35 -5.75 -19.56
CA HIS A 325 -3.98 -5.66 -20.88
C HIS A 325 -5.17 -6.58 -21.03
N ARG A 326 -5.02 -7.82 -20.56
CA ARG A 326 -5.96 -8.90 -20.88
C ARG A 326 -6.96 -9.19 -19.78
N ALA A 327 -6.62 -8.90 -18.52
CA ALA A 327 -7.54 -9.17 -17.42
C ALA A 327 -8.76 -8.27 -17.57
N SER A 328 -9.94 -8.88 -17.50
CA SER A 328 -11.19 -8.19 -17.83
C SER A 328 -11.88 -7.61 -16.60
N ASP A 329 -11.59 -8.14 -15.41
CA ASP A 329 -12.00 -7.55 -14.13
C ASP A 329 -10.99 -6.52 -13.61
N LEU A 330 -11.47 -5.32 -13.24
CA LEU A 330 -10.63 -4.22 -12.76
C LEU A 330 -9.81 -4.59 -11.53
N ARG A 331 -10.30 -5.49 -10.67
CA ARG A 331 -9.58 -5.92 -9.46
C ARG A 331 -8.34 -6.72 -9.81
N LEU A 332 -8.43 -7.59 -10.82
CA LEU A 332 -7.28 -8.36 -11.32
C LEU A 332 -6.24 -7.44 -11.98
N ARG A 333 -6.68 -6.44 -12.75
CA ARG A 333 -5.77 -5.42 -13.33
C ARG A 333 -5.09 -4.60 -12.23
N THR A 334 -5.83 -4.23 -11.19
CA THR A 334 -5.29 -3.47 -10.05
C THR A 334 -4.26 -4.30 -9.29
N MET A 335 -4.58 -5.56 -8.97
CA MET A 335 -3.64 -6.48 -8.33
C MET A 335 -2.40 -6.71 -9.20
N ALA A 336 -2.55 -6.90 -10.51
CA ALA A 336 -1.41 -7.03 -11.42
C ALA A 336 -0.50 -5.78 -11.38
N HIS A 337 -1.08 -4.57 -11.34
CA HIS A 337 -0.30 -3.35 -11.17
C HIS A 337 0.49 -3.33 -9.85
N VAL A 338 -0.16 -3.74 -8.75
CA VAL A 338 0.45 -3.83 -7.42
C VAL A 338 1.60 -4.84 -7.40
N ILE A 339 1.36 -6.08 -7.86
CA ILE A 339 2.38 -7.14 -7.95
C ILE A 339 3.57 -6.66 -8.77
N ARG A 340 3.32 -6.08 -9.95
CA ARG A 340 4.37 -5.55 -10.83
C ARG A 340 5.22 -4.49 -10.14
N HIS A 341 4.60 -3.57 -9.40
CA HIS A 341 5.31 -2.52 -8.68
C HIS A 341 6.17 -3.11 -7.56
N ALA A 342 5.55 -3.90 -6.66
CA ALA A 342 6.22 -4.52 -5.53
C ALA A 342 7.39 -5.38 -5.98
N GLN A 343 7.19 -6.30 -6.93
CA GLN A 343 8.24 -7.22 -7.35
C GLN A 343 9.40 -6.55 -8.10
N ARG A 344 9.17 -5.39 -8.75
CA ARG A 344 10.27 -4.56 -9.26
C ARG A 344 11.06 -3.92 -8.12
N GLY A 345 10.35 -3.46 -7.10
CA GLY A 345 10.91 -2.96 -5.85
C GLY A 345 11.75 -4.00 -5.12
N GLU A 346 11.21 -5.20 -4.91
CA GLU A 346 11.86 -6.35 -4.29
C GLU A 346 13.15 -6.75 -5.04
N ILE A 347 13.14 -6.77 -6.38
CA ILE A 347 14.37 -6.95 -7.17
C ILE A 347 15.38 -5.84 -6.85
N ALA A 348 14.97 -4.58 -6.83
CA ALA A 348 15.89 -3.48 -6.54
C ALA A 348 16.47 -3.56 -5.12
N LEU A 349 15.64 -3.89 -4.12
CA LEU A 349 16.04 -4.07 -2.73
C LEU A 349 17.03 -5.23 -2.56
N MET A 350 16.76 -6.39 -3.18
CA MET A 350 17.68 -7.52 -3.19
C MET A 350 19.04 -7.21 -3.83
N ASN A 351 19.07 -6.24 -4.75
CA ASN A 351 20.31 -5.77 -5.41
C ASN A 351 20.90 -4.51 -4.73
N GLY A 352 20.52 -4.22 -3.49
CA GLY A 352 21.17 -3.18 -2.67
C GLY A 352 20.67 -1.77 -2.94
N ALA A 353 19.41 -1.57 -3.30
CA ALA A 353 18.82 -0.24 -3.39
C ALA A 353 18.86 0.47 -2.02
N GLU A 354 19.67 1.52 -1.93
CA GLU A 354 19.80 2.34 -0.73
C GLU A 354 18.74 3.46 -0.68
N PRO A 355 18.33 3.94 0.51
CA PRO A 355 17.35 5.03 0.61
C PRO A 355 17.85 6.33 -0.01
N GLY A 356 16.90 7.18 -0.43
CA GLY A 356 17.16 8.52 -0.95
C GLY A 356 16.54 8.80 -2.32
N PHE A 357 16.89 9.95 -2.89
CA PHE A 357 16.29 10.44 -4.15
C PHE A 357 16.47 9.49 -5.34
N ALA A 358 17.57 8.75 -5.41
CA ALA A 358 17.80 7.77 -6.47
C ALA A 358 16.74 6.65 -6.45
N THR A 359 16.43 6.13 -5.26
CA THR A 359 15.40 5.09 -5.07
C THR A 359 14.00 5.61 -5.32
N VAL A 360 13.70 6.88 -4.96
CA VAL A 360 12.45 7.53 -5.37
C VAL A 360 12.35 7.60 -6.91
N GLY A 361 13.44 7.96 -7.59
CA GLY A 361 13.52 7.95 -9.05
C GLY A 361 13.30 6.55 -9.66
N LEU A 362 13.87 5.52 -9.04
CA LEU A 362 13.64 4.12 -9.44
C LEU A 362 12.17 3.71 -9.26
N ALA A 363 11.54 4.03 -8.13
CA ALA A 363 10.13 3.70 -7.87
C ALA A 363 9.18 4.39 -8.86
N VAL A 364 9.41 5.67 -9.16
CA VAL A 364 8.66 6.44 -10.16
C VAL A 364 8.86 5.85 -11.55
N SER A 365 10.09 5.48 -11.89
CA SER A 365 10.39 4.82 -13.16
C SER A 365 9.71 3.44 -13.23
N ALA A 366 9.69 2.68 -12.14
CA ALA A 366 9.07 1.36 -12.09
C ALA A 366 7.55 1.43 -12.28
N MET A 367 6.87 2.48 -11.80
CA MET A 367 5.47 2.77 -12.14
C MET A 367 5.28 3.00 -13.64
N LEU A 368 6.01 3.99 -14.16
CA LEU A 368 5.71 4.63 -15.44
C LEU A 368 6.36 3.91 -16.62
N ALA A 369 7.35 3.04 -16.36
CA ALA A 369 8.05 2.32 -17.40
C ALA A 369 7.06 1.52 -18.26
N PRO A 370 7.19 1.57 -19.59
CA PRO A 370 6.41 0.70 -20.48
C PRO A 370 6.75 -0.78 -20.23
N GLU A 371 5.83 -1.68 -20.56
CA GLU A 371 5.97 -3.13 -20.36
C GLU A 371 7.24 -3.72 -20.98
N GLY A 372 7.68 -4.86 -20.44
CA GLY A 372 8.75 -5.67 -21.05
C GLY A 372 10.17 -5.11 -20.93
N ARG A 373 10.35 -3.88 -20.41
CA ARG A 373 11.67 -3.41 -19.94
C ARG A 373 11.80 -3.69 -18.46
N ALA A 374 12.72 -4.59 -18.10
CA ALA A 374 13.27 -4.59 -16.75
C ALA A 374 13.75 -3.18 -16.45
N ALA A 375 13.31 -2.60 -15.32
CA ALA A 375 13.95 -1.39 -14.82
C ALA A 375 15.44 -1.72 -14.72
N ALA A 376 16.29 -0.93 -15.38
CA ALA A 376 17.73 -1.12 -15.30
C ALA A 376 18.09 -1.20 -13.81
N GLY A 377 18.60 -2.35 -13.38
CA GLY A 377 19.08 -2.49 -12.00
C GLY A 377 20.13 -1.42 -11.73
N PRO A 378 20.36 -1.05 -10.46
CA PRO A 378 21.51 -0.22 -10.13
C PRO A 378 22.78 -0.84 -10.76
N PRO A 379 23.72 -0.03 -11.26
CA PRO A 379 24.98 -0.57 -11.78
C PRO A 379 25.61 -1.45 -10.71
N ALA A 380 26.08 -2.63 -11.12
CA ALA A 380 26.75 -3.57 -10.22
C ALA A 380 27.81 -2.81 -9.39
N PRO A 381 27.88 -3.03 -8.07
CA PRO A 381 28.91 -2.40 -7.27
C PRO A 381 30.27 -2.78 -7.88
N HIS A 382 31.06 -1.77 -8.21
CA HIS A 382 32.42 -1.95 -8.67
C HIS A 382 33.15 -2.88 -7.69
N ALA A 383 33.59 -4.04 -8.19
CA ALA A 383 34.55 -4.87 -7.47
C ALA A 383 35.78 -3.99 -7.21
N ALA A 384 35.95 -3.55 -5.96
CA ALA A 384 37.18 -2.92 -5.53
C ALA A 384 38.26 -4.00 -5.54
N HIS A 385 39.20 -3.86 -6.48
CA HIS A 385 40.47 -4.59 -6.50
C HIS A 385 41.44 -4.02 -5.47
#